data_AF-A0A1Q6X7N7-F1
#
_entry.id   AF-A0A1Q6X7N7-F1
#
_cell.length_a   1.000
_cell.length_b   1.000
_cell.length_c   1.000
_cell.angle_alpha   90.00
_cell.angle_beta   90.00
_cell.angle_gamma   90.00
#
_symmetry.space_group_name_H-M   'P 1'
#
loop_
_entity.id
_entity.type
_entity.pdbx_description
1 polymer ?
#
loop_
_entity_poly.entity_id
_entity_poly.type
_entity_poly.pdbx_seq_one_letter_code
_entity_poly.pdbx_strand_id
1 'polypeptide(L)'
;MAVLALFPVQGRSVHGQSTSRKGSATLQGSVRDSRARPVAAAIVHLQVEGGSQPLTAHTDSAGTYRFSALRHGEYVVRAELVGYGEATSGSFVLGENEIKSIDLTLESPKTKVSGLPATQTEFFDEPSFTVAGVTDSTNLGGHGSNTIARTKEALVKDTVALGRESHAAPSPATSLSSLEKSLRETAAQEPGNFEANQKLGQLLVAEGKAREALPYLERASQLNPSSYENSYQLSRGYADSGVYQRARSNVKTLLTTQGKDAHHGAELHHLLGDIEGKLGNPVEAVREYQLAAELNPSELNLFDWGSELLIHRADQPAIEVFSKGNRLFPLSVPMLLGLGAAWYAHGSYDQAVQRFCDASDLNPADSTP
;
A
#
# COMPACT_ATOMS: atom_id res chain seq x y z
N MET A 1 -18.21 1.53 -80.61
CA MET A 1 -17.02 1.59 -81.48
C MET A 1 -15.92 2.28 -80.70
N ALA A 2 -14.77 1.60 -80.56
CA ALA A 2 -13.47 2.08 -80.07
C ALA A 2 -13.34 2.42 -78.57
N VAL A 3 -12.25 2.11 -77.85
CA VAL A 3 -11.03 1.31 -78.07
C VAL A 3 -10.45 1.04 -76.66
N LEU A 4 -9.88 -0.15 -76.44
CA LEU A 4 -9.06 -0.48 -75.27
C LEU A 4 -7.72 0.30 -75.30
N ALA A 5 -7.28 0.83 -74.16
CA ALA A 5 -5.86 1.04 -73.89
C ALA A 5 -5.57 0.81 -72.39
N LEU A 6 -4.72 -0.19 -72.11
CA LEU A 6 -4.11 -0.49 -70.82
C LEU A 6 -2.83 0.36 -70.66
N PHE A 7 -2.64 1.00 -69.51
CA PHE A 7 -1.33 1.30 -68.91
C PHE A 7 -1.44 1.28 -67.37
N PRO A 8 -0.47 0.71 -66.63
CA PRO A 8 -0.47 0.63 -65.17
C PRO A 8 0.16 1.88 -64.54
N VAL A 9 -0.03 2.11 -63.23
CA VAL A 9 1.00 2.66 -62.30
C VAL A 9 0.43 2.77 -60.86
N GLN A 10 1.15 2.08 -59.98
CA GLN A 10 1.38 2.21 -58.52
C GLN A 10 0.37 2.89 -57.58
N GLY A 11 0.12 2.16 -56.48
CA GLY A 11 -0.63 2.61 -55.32
C GLY A 11 -0.03 3.85 -54.64
N ARG A 12 -0.92 4.76 -54.23
CA ARG A 12 -0.60 5.84 -53.30
C ARG A 12 -1.11 5.44 -51.92
N SER A 13 -0.18 4.99 -51.09
CA SER A 13 -0.33 5.00 -49.65
C SER A 13 -0.38 6.46 -49.19
N VAL A 14 -1.48 6.85 -48.58
CA VAL A 14 -1.59 8.14 -47.88
C VAL A 14 -0.76 8.02 -46.59
N HIS A 15 0.51 8.41 -46.67
CA HIS A 15 1.31 8.68 -45.48
C HIS A 15 0.81 9.99 -44.86
N GLY A 16 0.18 9.88 -43.69
CA GLY A 16 -0.07 11.02 -42.81
C GLY A 16 1.26 11.71 -42.54
N GLN A 17 1.36 12.96 -42.98
CA GLN A 17 2.51 13.81 -42.73
C GLN A 17 2.68 14.00 -41.23
N SER A 18 3.75 13.44 -40.67
CA SER A 18 4.33 13.93 -39.43
C SER A 18 4.84 15.33 -39.71
N THR A 19 4.06 16.34 -39.33
CA THR A 19 4.51 17.73 -39.33
C THR A 19 5.65 17.85 -38.32
N SER A 20 6.88 17.81 -38.83
CA SER A 20 8.08 18.27 -38.16
C SER A 20 7.79 19.62 -37.48
N ARG A 21 7.72 19.63 -36.14
CA ARG A 21 7.86 20.85 -35.34
C ARG A 21 9.30 21.32 -35.51
N LYS A 22 9.54 22.18 -36.50
CA LYS A 22 10.81 22.88 -36.71
C LYS A 22 11.15 23.71 -35.48
N GLY A 23 12.37 23.59 -34.97
CA GLY A 23 12.98 24.58 -34.05
C GLY A 23 12.91 24.26 -32.55
N SER A 24 12.57 23.03 -32.14
CA SER A 24 12.31 22.76 -30.73
C SER A 24 13.50 22.09 -30.01
N ALA A 25 13.98 22.71 -28.95
CA ALA A 25 15.09 22.23 -28.13
C ALA A 25 14.65 21.11 -27.17
N THR A 26 15.62 20.35 -26.66
CA THR A 26 15.43 19.28 -25.66
C THR A 26 16.37 19.48 -24.50
N LEU A 27 15.82 19.43 -23.28
CA LEU A 27 16.60 19.35 -22.05
C LEU A 27 16.51 17.92 -21.51
N GLN A 28 17.63 17.34 -21.11
CA GLN A 28 17.68 16.05 -20.44
C GLN A 28 18.71 16.06 -19.33
N GLY A 29 18.70 15.04 -18.48
CA GLY A 29 19.72 14.88 -17.45
C GLY A 29 19.37 13.80 -16.45
N SER A 30 20.20 13.67 -15.43
CA SER A 30 19.98 12.74 -14.33
C SER A 30 19.96 13.45 -12.97
N VAL A 31 19.13 12.95 -12.06
CA VAL A 31 19.10 13.36 -10.65
C VAL A 31 19.75 12.27 -9.82
N ARG A 32 20.75 12.65 -9.03
CA ARG A 32 21.52 11.74 -8.16
C ARG A 32 21.58 12.28 -6.74
N ASP A 33 21.84 11.41 -5.76
CA ASP A 33 22.12 11.83 -4.39
C ASP A 33 23.60 12.24 -4.23
N SER A 34 23.96 12.80 -3.07
CA SER A 34 25.36 13.16 -2.76
C SER A 34 26.34 11.98 -2.72
N ARG A 35 25.86 10.73 -2.87
CA ARG A 35 26.66 9.50 -3.04
C ARG A 35 26.66 9.00 -4.50
N ALA A 36 26.24 9.84 -5.45
CA ALA A 36 26.12 9.58 -6.88
C ALA A 36 25.13 8.46 -7.27
N ARG A 37 24.23 8.05 -6.37
CA ARG A 37 23.19 7.04 -6.66
C ARG A 37 22.01 7.71 -7.40
N PRO A 38 21.39 7.04 -8.38
CA PRO A 38 20.24 7.59 -9.10
C PRO A 38 19.06 7.79 -8.15
N VAL A 39 18.35 8.90 -8.31
CA VAL A 39 17.14 9.22 -7.54
C VAL A 39 15.95 9.10 -8.46
N ALA A 40 15.16 8.04 -8.28
CA ALA A 40 13.92 7.81 -9.00
C ALA A 40 12.76 8.63 -8.41
N ALA A 41 11.76 8.93 -9.24
CA ALA A 41 10.55 9.66 -8.88
C ALA A 41 10.76 11.10 -8.33
N ALA A 42 11.97 11.67 -8.46
CA ALA A 42 12.22 13.07 -8.16
C ALA A 42 11.40 13.95 -9.11
N ILE A 43 10.81 15.02 -8.58
CA ILE A 43 10.05 15.99 -9.35
C ILE A 43 11.05 17.01 -9.89
N VAL A 44 11.10 17.15 -11.21
CA VAL A 44 11.94 18.13 -11.89
C VAL A 44 11.04 19.22 -12.46
N HIS A 45 11.28 20.46 -12.03
CA HIS A 45 10.60 21.67 -12.47
C HIS A 45 11.52 22.45 -13.40
N LEU A 46 11.07 22.73 -14.61
CA LEU A 46 11.75 23.57 -15.58
C LEU A 46 10.98 24.89 -15.72
N GLN A 47 11.61 25.99 -15.30
CA GLN A 47 11.00 27.31 -15.32
C GLN A 47 11.68 28.19 -16.36
N VAL A 48 10.87 28.87 -17.17
CA VAL A 48 11.33 29.96 -18.05
C VAL A 48 11.48 31.22 -17.21
N GLU A 49 12.59 31.93 -17.35
CA GLU A 49 12.77 33.21 -16.64
C GLU A 49 11.71 34.22 -17.08
N GLY A 50 10.91 34.71 -16.13
CA GLY A 50 9.75 35.57 -16.38
C GLY A 50 8.43 34.85 -16.71
N GLY A 51 8.41 33.51 -16.76
CA GLY A 51 7.21 32.69 -16.97
C GLY A 51 6.47 32.34 -15.67
N SER A 52 5.13 32.30 -15.70
CA SER A 52 4.30 32.08 -14.51
C SER A 52 4.04 30.62 -14.13
N GLN A 53 4.33 29.63 -15.00
CA GLN A 53 4.16 28.21 -14.67
C GLN A 53 5.36 27.37 -15.12
N PRO A 54 5.96 26.57 -14.22
CA PRO A 54 7.03 25.63 -14.58
C PRO A 54 6.44 24.42 -15.33
N LEU A 55 7.24 23.84 -16.22
CA LEU A 55 7.00 22.51 -16.78
C LEU A 55 7.51 21.47 -15.78
N THR A 56 6.79 20.37 -15.61
CA THR A 56 7.17 19.32 -14.64
C THR A 56 7.42 17.98 -15.32
N ALA A 57 8.44 17.26 -14.88
CA ALA A 57 8.75 15.89 -15.25
C ALA A 57 9.15 15.09 -14.01
N HIS A 58 9.07 13.76 -14.08
CA HIS A 58 9.55 12.87 -13.02
C HIS A 58 10.75 12.08 -13.51
N THR A 59 11.68 11.77 -12.61
CA THR A 59 12.80 10.89 -12.94
C THR A 59 12.36 9.42 -12.98
N ASP A 60 12.90 8.67 -13.94
CA ASP A 60 12.72 7.22 -14.04
C ASP A 60 13.58 6.45 -13.01
N SER A 61 13.55 5.11 -13.06
CA SER A 61 14.35 4.25 -12.17
C SER A 61 15.87 4.43 -12.30
N ALA A 62 16.35 4.99 -13.41
CA ALA A 62 17.75 5.34 -13.62
C ALA A 62 18.08 6.78 -13.18
N GLY A 63 17.10 7.50 -12.62
CA GLY A 63 17.20 8.89 -12.21
C GLY A 63 17.14 9.86 -13.39
N THR A 64 16.72 9.44 -14.58
CA THR A 64 16.78 10.25 -15.80
C THR A 64 15.48 11.05 -15.98
N TYR A 65 15.60 12.30 -16.45
CA TYR A 65 14.46 13.14 -16.82
C TYR A 65 14.66 13.73 -18.24
N ARG A 66 13.55 14.13 -18.88
CA ARG A 66 13.57 14.78 -20.20
C ARG A 66 12.40 15.75 -20.39
N PHE A 67 12.71 16.92 -20.94
CA PHE A 67 11.77 17.89 -21.50
C PHE A 67 12.02 18.05 -22.99
N SER A 68 11.00 17.85 -23.80
CA SER A 68 11.06 18.01 -25.24
C SER A 68 10.18 19.16 -25.70
N ALA A 69 10.37 19.59 -26.94
CA ALA A 69 9.61 20.66 -27.56
C ALA A 69 9.78 22.05 -26.90
N LEU A 70 10.95 22.34 -26.34
CA LEU A 70 11.26 23.61 -25.68
C LEU A 70 11.54 24.72 -26.70
N ARG A 71 11.18 25.96 -26.36
CA ARG A 71 11.50 27.13 -27.19
C ARG A 71 12.89 27.64 -26.81
N HIS A 72 13.47 28.46 -27.68
CA HIS A 72 14.64 29.22 -27.28
C HIS A 72 14.25 30.16 -26.12
N GLY A 73 15.11 30.23 -25.10
CA GLY A 73 14.88 31.07 -23.94
C GLY A 73 15.89 30.78 -22.83
N GLU A 74 15.78 31.54 -21.75
CA GLU A 74 16.56 31.36 -20.53
C GLU A 74 15.74 30.57 -19.51
N TYR A 75 16.39 29.56 -18.92
CA TYR A 75 15.75 28.54 -18.11
C TYR A 75 16.51 28.28 -16.82
N VAL A 76 15.75 27.87 -15.80
CA VAL A 76 16.26 27.29 -14.56
C VAL A 76 15.60 25.94 -14.38
N VAL A 77 16.37 24.91 -14.03
CA VAL A 77 15.84 23.60 -13.67
C VAL A 77 16.07 23.33 -12.19
N ARG A 78 15.03 22.88 -11.49
CA ARG A 78 15.04 22.54 -10.06
C ARG A 78 14.51 21.12 -9.90
N ALA A 79 15.18 20.32 -9.08
CA ALA A 79 14.71 19.00 -8.67
C ALA A 79 14.44 18.99 -7.17
N GLU A 80 13.35 18.32 -6.79
CA GLU A 80 12.97 18.09 -5.40
C GLU A 80 12.46 16.66 -5.21
N LEU A 81 12.72 16.11 -4.04
CA LEU A 81 12.14 14.85 -3.58
C LEU A 81 12.01 14.93 -2.06
N VAL A 82 10.85 14.53 -1.53
CA VAL A 82 10.60 14.55 -0.08
C VAL A 82 11.67 13.73 0.65
N GLY A 83 12.28 14.30 1.70
CA GLY A 83 13.39 13.69 2.45
C GLY A 83 14.79 13.99 1.89
N TYR A 84 14.87 14.67 0.75
CA TYR A 84 16.12 15.18 0.19
C TYR A 84 16.13 16.71 0.22
N GLY A 85 17.33 17.31 0.25
CA GLY A 85 17.47 18.74 -0.05
C GLY A 85 17.19 19.01 -1.53
N GLU A 86 16.81 20.24 -1.85
CA GLU A 86 16.54 20.65 -3.23
C GLU A 86 17.82 20.88 -4.03
N ALA A 87 17.78 20.61 -5.33
CA ALA A 87 18.87 20.92 -6.25
C ALA A 87 18.37 21.86 -7.33
N THR A 88 19.06 22.98 -7.54
CA THR A 88 18.71 23.96 -8.57
C THR A 88 19.93 24.23 -9.45
N SER A 89 19.75 24.24 -10.77
CA SER A 89 20.80 24.65 -11.71
C SER A 89 21.02 26.17 -11.65
N GLY A 90 22.19 26.63 -12.11
CA GLY A 90 22.30 28.02 -12.55
C GLY A 90 21.34 28.31 -13.71
N SER A 91 21.09 29.59 -13.98
CA SER A 91 20.37 30.00 -15.19
C SER A 91 21.13 29.61 -16.45
N PHE A 92 20.42 29.17 -17.49
CA PHE A 92 21.04 28.76 -18.74
C PHE A 92 20.15 29.04 -19.95
N VAL A 93 20.79 29.40 -21.06
CA VAL A 93 20.10 29.59 -22.34
C VAL A 93 20.02 28.27 -23.10
N LEU A 94 18.83 27.97 -23.65
CA LEU A 94 18.59 26.91 -24.63
C LEU A 94 18.43 27.55 -26.01
N GLY A 95 19.28 27.17 -26.95
CA GLY A 95 19.22 27.58 -28.36
C GLY A 95 18.25 26.72 -29.19
N GLU A 96 17.96 27.17 -30.42
CA GLU A 96 17.07 26.43 -31.33
C GLU A 96 17.66 25.06 -31.72
N ASN A 97 16.85 24.01 -31.64
CA ASN A 97 17.25 22.61 -31.87
C ASN A 97 18.43 22.12 -31.01
N GLU A 98 18.75 22.81 -29.90
CA GLU A 98 19.80 22.37 -28.97
C GLU A 98 19.32 21.18 -28.14
N ILE A 99 20.21 20.21 -27.91
CA ILE A 99 20.03 19.17 -26.88
C ILE A 99 20.98 19.50 -25.75
N LYS A 100 20.43 19.86 -24.59
CA LYS A 100 21.22 20.23 -23.42
C LYS A 100 21.10 19.18 -22.32
N SER A 101 22.23 18.86 -21.68
CA SER A 101 22.29 17.89 -20.58
C SER A 101 22.65 18.59 -19.27
N ILE A 102 21.81 18.46 -18.24
CA ILE A 102 22.06 19.03 -16.91
C ILE A 102 21.80 17.98 -15.84
N ASP A 103 22.85 17.56 -15.14
CA ASP A 103 22.73 16.66 -14.01
C ASP A 103 22.52 17.46 -12.71
N LEU A 104 21.64 16.96 -11.84
CA LEU A 104 21.31 17.59 -10.56
C LEU A 104 21.66 16.64 -9.42
N THR A 105 22.25 17.18 -8.36
CA THR A 105 22.62 16.40 -7.17
C THR A 105 21.81 16.88 -5.98
N LEU A 106 20.91 16.04 -5.48
CA LEU A 106 20.15 16.30 -4.26
C LEU A 106 21.02 16.02 -3.03
N GLU A 107 20.98 16.91 -2.04
CA GLU A 107 21.63 16.66 -0.76
C GLU A 107 20.93 15.50 -0.05
N SER A 108 21.68 14.47 0.33
CA SER A 108 21.16 13.32 1.08
C SER A 108 20.58 13.77 2.43
N PRO A 109 19.56 13.07 2.98
CA PRO A 109 19.01 13.35 4.31
C PRO A 109 20.10 13.42 5.38
N LYS A 110 20.11 14.50 6.17
CA LYS A 110 21.08 14.73 7.25
C LYS A 110 20.87 13.73 8.40
N THR A 111 21.65 12.66 8.45
CA THR A 111 21.80 11.83 9.66
C THR A 111 22.85 12.44 10.60
N LYS A 112 22.41 13.02 11.73
CA LYS A 112 23.26 13.23 12.92
C LYS A 112 22.55 12.64 14.15
N VAL A 113 23.18 11.63 14.75
CA VAL A 113 22.80 11.04 16.05
C VAL A 113 23.75 11.57 17.12
N SER A 114 23.21 12.18 18.18
CA SER A 114 23.73 12.11 19.56
C SER A 114 22.77 12.77 20.54
N GLY A 115 22.23 11.97 21.48
CA GLY A 115 21.54 12.43 22.69
C GLY A 115 20.02 12.18 22.71
N LEU A 116 19.61 11.05 23.30
CA LEU A 116 18.22 10.66 23.63
C LEU A 116 17.55 11.69 24.59
N PRO A 117 16.19 11.80 24.66
CA PRO A 117 15.22 10.70 24.58
C PRO A 117 14.39 10.66 23.30
N ALA A 118 13.97 9.43 22.96
CA ALA A 118 13.14 9.07 21.82
C ALA A 118 11.92 9.99 21.73
N THR A 119 11.95 10.88 20.74
CA THR A 119 10.80 11.67 20.31
C THR A 119 10.40 11.14 18.94
N GLN A 120 9.10 10.90 18.81
CA GLN A 120 8.41 10.22 17.73
C GLN A 120 9.03 10.44 16.35
N THR A 121 9.21 9.32 15.66
CA THR A 121 9.37 9.19 14.22
C THR A 121 8.59 10.27 13.46
N GLU A 122 9.27 11.07 12.63
CA GLU A 122 8.71 12.04 11.65
C GLU A 122 7.74 11.40 10.62
N PHE A 123 7.36 10.14 10.81
CA PHE A 123 6.52 9.33 9.92
C PHE A 123 5.02 9.38 10.32
N PHE A 124 4.73 9.79 11.56
CA PHE A 124 3.40 9.87 12.14
C PHE A 124 3.26 11.13 13.00
N ASP A 125 2.98 12.28 12.38
CA ASP A 125 2.17 13.28 13.08
C ASP A 125 0.84 12.58 13.44
N GLU A 126 0.40 12.65 14.70
CA GLU A 126 -0.88 12.04 15.13
C GLU A 126 -2.00 12.54 14.21
N PRO A 127 -2.61 11.69 13.36
CA PRO A 127 -3.77 12.10 12.61
C PRO A 127 -4.94 12.21 13.59
N SER A 128 -5.35 13.44 13.91
CA SER A 128 -6.65 13.66 14.55
C SER A 128 -7.75 13.46 13.50
N PHE A 129 -8.15 12.22 13.25
CA PHE A 129 -9.33 11.96 12.42
C PHE A 129 -10.52 11.70 13.33
N THR A 130 -11.67 12.27 12.96
CA THR A 130 -12.95 11.80 13.49
C THR A 130 -13.41 10.75 12.48
N VAL A 131 -13.58 9.49 12.90
CA VAL A 131 -14.32 8.52 12.07
C VAL A 131 -15.67 9.16 11.83
N ALA A 132 -15.99 9.49 10.58
CA ALA A 132 -17.23 10.16 10.24
C ALA A 132 -18.38 9.29 10.76
N GLY A 133 -18.96 9.69 11.89
CA GLY A 133 -20.06 8.98 12.50
C GLY A 133 -21.19 8.90 11.49
N VAL A 134 -21.46 7.67 11.02
CA VAL A 134 -22.69 7.21 10.37
C VAL A 134 -23.49 8.38 9.78
N THR A 135 -23.00 8.98 8.70
CA THR A 135 -23.80 10.01 8.02
C THR A 135 -24.89 9.29 7.25
N ASP A 136 -26.10 9.56 7.70
CA ASP A 136 -27.37 9.14 7.14
C ASP A 136 -27.33 9.29 5.60
N SER A 137 -27.41 8.16 4.89
CA SER A 137 -27.37 8.12 3.42
C SER A 137 -28.59 8.77 2.74
N THR A 138 -29.46 9.40 3.52
CA THR A 138 -30.73 9.98 3.09
C THR A 138 -30.60 11.33 2.40
N ASN A 139 -29.40 11.94 2.34
CA ASN A 139 -29.17 13.19 1.60
C ASN A 139 -28.64 13.02 0.17
N LEU A 140 -28.50 11.80 -0.33
CA LEU A 140 -28.20 11.55 -1.75
C LEU A 140 -29.50 11.54 -2.57
N GLY A 141 -30.03 12.74 -2.82
CA GLY A 141 -31.18 12.94 -3.70
C GLY A 141 -30.98 12.35 -5.11
N GLY A 142 -32.06 11.79 -5.66
CA GLY A 142 -32.27 11.59 -7.11
C GLY A 142 -31.62 10.35 -7.72
N HIS A 143 -32.45 9.33 -7.98
CA HIS A 143 -32.39 8.19 -8.93
C HIS A 143 -31.09 7.57 -9.51
N GLY A 144 -29.89 8.15 -9.39
CA GLY A 144 -28.59 7.56 -9.76
C GLY A 144 -27.66 7.27 -8.57
N SER A 145 -27.95 7.84 -7.39
CA SER A 145 -27.09 7.76 -6.21
C SER A 145 -27.00 6.35 -5.60
N ASN A 146 -28.00 5.50 -5.85
CA ASN A 146 -28.05 4.14 -5.32
C ASN A 146 -27.05 3.21 -6.03
N THR A 147 -26.80 3.41 -7.32
CA THR A 147 -25.83 2.59 -8.06
C THR A 147 -24.41 2.97 -7.67
N ILE A 148 -24.07 4.26 -7.62
CA ILE A 148 -22.74 4.73 -7.22
C ILE A 148 -22.42 4.31 -5.78
N ALA A 149 -23.37 4.44 -4.86
CA ALA A 149 -23.18 4.01 -3.47
C ALA A 149 -22.93 2.50 -3.36
N ARG A 150 -23.72 1.67 -4.07
CA ARG A 150 -23.52 0.21 -4.10
C ARG A 150 -22.19 -0.18 -4.73
N THR A 151 -21.77 0.50 -5.80
CA THR A 151 -20.48 0.26 -6.44
C THR A 151 -19.33 0.65 -5.52
N LYS A 152 -19.42 1.77 -4.78
CA LYS A 152 -18.43 2.16 -3.76
C LYS A 152 -18.31 1.09 -2.67
N GLU A 153 -19.43 0.62 -2.15
CA GLU A 153 -19.46 -0.40 -1.10
C GLU A 153 -18.92 -1.75 -1.57
N ALA A 154 -19.28 -2.18 -2.79
CA ALA A 154 -18.74 -3.40 -3.40
C ALA A 154 -17.22 -3.30 -3.60
N LEU A 155 -16.74 -2.17 -4.13
CA LEU A 155 -15.31 -1.97 -4.36
C LEU A 155 -14.50 -1.98 -3.06
N VAL A 156 -14.99 -1.28 -2.02
CA VAL A 156 -14.36 -1.32 -0.69
C VAL A 156 -14.30 -2.74 -0.15
N LYS A 157 -15.39 -3.50 -0.30
CA LYS A 157 -15.45 -4.90 0.14
C LYS A 157 -14.46 -5.79 -0.62
N ASP A 158 -14.32 -5.59 -1.92
CA ASP A 158 -13.40 -6.36 -2.77
C ASP A 158 -11.95 -6.00 -2.43
N THR A 159 -11.64 -4.72 -2.20
CA THR A 159 -10.33 -4.28 -1.67
C THR A 159 -9.99 -4.97 -0.35
N VAL A 160 -10.92 -5.01 0.60
CA VAL A 160 -10.71 -5.69 1.89
C VAL A 160 -10.48 -7.20 1.71
N ALA A 161 -11.09 -7.82 0.69
CA ALA A 161 -10.88 -9.25 0.40
C ALA A 161 -9.49 -9.53 -0.18
N LEU A 162 -8.95 -8.63 -1.01
CA LEU A 162 -7.64 -8.78 -1.65
C LEU A 162 -6.48 -8.88 -0.63
N GLY A 163 -6.54 -8.12 0.45
CA GLY A 163 -5.59 -8.26 1.56
C GLY A 163 -5.60 -9.67 2.14
N ARG A 164 -6.78 -10.27 2.32
CA ARG A 164 -6.92 -11.62 2.89
C ARG A 164 -6.39 -12.73 1.98
N GLU A 165 -6.52 -12.55 0.66
CA GLU A 165 -6.10 -13.56 -0.33
C GLU A 165 -4.59 -13.55 -0.59
N SER A 166 -3.95 -12.37 -0.63
CA SER A 166 -2.49 -12.23 -0.81
C SER A 166 -1.68 -12.93 0.30
N HIS A 167 -2.27 -13.05 1.50
CA HIS A 167 -1.62 -13.65 2.67
C HIS A 167 -1.97 -15.13 2.90
N ALA A 168 -2.87 -15.72 2.11
CA ALA A 168 -3.20 -17.13 2.18
C ALA A 168 -2.21 -17.98 1.36
N ALA A 169 -1.14 -18.48 2.00
CA ALA A 169 -0.18 -19.35 1.33
C ALA A 169 -0.83 -20.70 0.90
N PRO A 170 -0.61 -21.19 -0.33
CA PRO A 170 -1.12 -22.47 -0.77
C PRO A 170 -0.45 -23.61 -0.01
N SER A 171 -1.20 -24.29 0.85
CA SER A 171 -0.68 -25.38 1.69
C SER A 171 -0.98 -26.75 1.07
N PRO A 172 -0.01 -27.68 1.05
CA PRO A 172 -0.25 -29.05 0.60
C PRO A 172 -1.14 -29.79 1.61
N ALA A 173 -2.45 -29.86 1.31
CA ALA A 173 -3.48 -30.45 2.17
C ALA A 173 -3.14 -31.87 2.70
N THR A 174 -2.38 -32.65 1.92
CA THR A 174 -2.02 -34.02 2.27
C THR A 174 -1.07 -34.10 3.48
N SER A 175 -0.09 -33.20 3.62
CA SER A 175 0.87 -33.25 4.75
C SER A 175 0.27 -32.72 6.06
N LEU A 176 -0.71 -31.83 5.97
CA LEU A 176 -1.39 -31.27 7.15
C LEU A 176 -2.31 -32.31 7.80
N SER A 177 -3.02 -33.12 7.01
CA SER A 177 -3.92 -34.14 7.55
C SER A 177 -3.21 -35.24 8.36
N SER A 178 -2.03 -35.70 7.91
CA SER A 178 -1.25 -36.71 8.62
C SER A 178 -0.60 -36.15 9.88
N LEU A 179 -0.17 -34.88 9.84
CA LEU A 179 0.33 -34.14 10.99
C LEU A 179 -0.76 -33.94 12.04
N GLU A 180 -1.96 -33.49 11.63
CA GLU A 180 -3.12 -33.32 12.52
C GLU A 180 -3.42 -34.63 13.26
N LYS A 181 -3.48 -35.74 12.51
CA LYS A 181 -3.75 -37.06 13.09
C LYS A 181 -2.70 -37.45 14.14
N SER A 182 -1.41 -37.31 13.81
CA SER A 182 -0.31 -37.63 14.73
C SER A 182 -0.34 -36.78 16.00
N LEU A 183 -0.62 -35.47 15.85
CA LEU A 183 -0.76 -34.55 16.97
C LEU A 183 -1.97 -34.89 17.86
N ARG A 184 -3.12 -35.26 17.26
CA ARG A 184 -4.31 -35.73 18.01
C ARG A 184 -4.02 -37.00 18.80
N GLU A 185 -3.34 -37.98 18.20
CA GLU A 185 -2.95 -39.21 18.87
C GLU A 185 -2.01 -38.92 20.04
N THR A 186 -1.02 -38.04 19.85
CA THR A 186 -0.07 -37.64 20.90
C THR A 186 -0.78 -36.90 22.04
N ALA A 187 -1.65 -35.93 21.73
CA ALA A 187 -2.41 -35.19 22.74
C ALA A 187 -3.39 -36.09 23.52
N ALA A 188 -3.89 -37.17 22.90
CA ALA A 188 -4.75 -38.16 23.56
C ALA A 188 -3.96 -39.10 24.49
N GLN A 189 -2.78 -39.54 24.08
CA GLN A 189 -1.91 -40.42 24.89
C GLN A 189 -1.19 -39.66 26.00
N GLU A 190 -0.82 -38.40 25.73
CA GLU A 190 -0.09 -37.53 26.63
C GLU A 190 -0.80 -36.17 26.80
N PRO A 191 -1.89 -36.10 27.57
CA PRO A 191 -2.62 -34.83 27.78
C PRO A 191 -1.80 -33.74 28.49
N GLY A 192 -0.62 -34.09 29.04
CA GLY A 192 0.34 -33.15 29.64
C GLY A 192 1.45 -32.69 28.68
N ASN A 193 1.44 -33.14 27.42
CA ASN A 193 2.43 -32.74 26.43
C ASN A 193 2.10 -31.33 25.90
N PHE A 194 2.87 -30.34 26.35
CA PHE A 194 2.68 -28.93 25.97
C PHE A 194 2.80 -28.73 24.46
N GLU A 195 3.83 -29.31 23.84
CA GLU A 195 4.14 -29.10 22.43
C GLU A 195 3.05 -29.71 21.53
N ALA A 196 2.55 -30.90 21.86
CA ALA A 196 1.46 -31.54 21.12
C ALA A 196 0.17 -30.70 21.19
N ASN A 197 -0.19 -30.21 22.38
CA ASN A 197 -1.36 -29.37 22.58
C ASN A 197 -1.23 -28.01 21.84
N GLN A 198 -0.06 -27.35 21.95
CA GLN A 198 0.18 -26.08 21.27
C GLN A 198 0.12 -26.24 19.74
N LYS A 199 0.86 -27.21 19.18
CA LYS A 199 0.93 -27.42 17.73
C LYS A 199 -0.41 -27.84 17.14
N LEU A 200 -1.15 -28.71 17.83
CA LEU A 200 -2.49 -29.09 17.39
C LEU A 200 -3.44 -27.90 17.40
N GLY A 201 -3.43 -27.11 18.47
CA GLY A 201 -4.20 -25.89 18.58
C GLY A 201 -3.90 -24.89 17.45
N GLN A 202 -2.62 -24.60 17.22
CA GLN A 202 -2.17 -23.72 16.13
C GLN A 202 -2.61 -24.22 14.76
N LEU A 203 -2.47 -25.51 14.49
CA LEU A 203 -2.90 -26.12 13.22
C LEU A 203 -4.41 -25.98 13.02
N LEU A 204 -5.21 -26.27 14.04
CA LEU A 204 -6.66 -26.15 13.97
C LEU A 204 -7.12 -24.69 13.78
N VAL A 205 -6.43 -23.70 14.37
CA VAL A 205 -6.67 -22.28 14.09
C VAL A 205 -6.38 -21.97 12.62
N ALA A 206 -5.23 -22.41 12.10
CA ALA A 206 -4.85 -22.17 10.71
C ALA A 206 -5.82 -22.80 9.69
N GLU A 207 -6.47 -23.91 10.03
CA GLU A 207 -7.50 -24.56 9.23
C GLU A 207 -8.91 -23.97 9.42
N GLY A 208 -9.05 -22.90 10.21
CA GLY A 208 -10.35 -22.28 10.51
C GLY A 208 -11.22 -23.07 11.50
N LYS A 209 -10.70 -24.14 12.08
CA LYS A 209 -11.37 -24.98 13.10
C LYS A 209 -11.14 -24.42 14.51
N ALA A 210 -11.29 -23.11 14.68
CA ALA A 210 -10.91 -22.40 15.92
C ALA A 210 -11.60 -22.95 17.18
N ARG A 211 -12.88 -23.36 17.09
CA ARG A 211 -13.61 -23.96 18.22
C ARG A 211 -13.02 -25.29 18.68
N GLU A 212 -12.50 -26.10 17.76
CA GLU A 212 -11.80 -27.35 18.09
C GLU A 212 -10.40 -27.08 18.67
N ALA A 213 -9.76 -25.97 18.28
CA ALA A 213 -8.44 -25.58 18.75
C ALA A 213 -8.42 -25.19 20.24
N LEU A 214 -9.46 -24.49 20.70
CA LEU A 214 -9.53 -23.91 22.05
C LEU A 214 -9.15 -24.88 23.19
N PRO A 215 -9.72 -26.09 23.32
CA PRO A 215 -9.37 -26.99 24.42
C PRO A 215 -7.87 -27.35 24.44
N TYR A 216 -7.23 -27.48 23.28
CA TYR A 216 -5.80 -27.77 23.20
C TYR A 216 -4.94 -26.54 23.57
N LEU A 217 -5.31 -25.35 23.08
CA LEU A 217 -4.61 -24.11 23.41
C LEU A 217 -4.77 -23.71 24.88
N GLU A 218 -5.94 -23.93 25.46
CA GLU A 218 -6.22 -23.74 26.89
C GLU A 218 -5.39 -24.73 27.73
N ARG A 219 -5.30 -25.99 27.29
CA ARG A 219 -4.46 -26.99 27.95
C ARG A 219 -2.98 -26.63 27.89
N ALA A 220 -2.49 -26.22 26.73
CA ALA A 220 -1.12 -25.73 26.56
C ALA A 220 -0.85 -24.48 27.43
N SER A 221 -1.83 -23.58 27.57
CA SER A 221 -1.72 -22.41 28.44
C SER A 221 -1.59 -22.79 29.92
N GLN A 222 -2.30 -23.83 30.38
CA GLN A 222 -2.15 -24.37 31.74
C GLN A 222 -0.77 -25.00 31.97
N LEU A 223 -0.22 -25.68 30.96
CA LEU A 223 1.05 -26.39 31.04
C LEU A 223 2.25 -25.43 31.01
N ASN A 224 2.16 -24.36 30.21
CA ASN A 224 3.20 -23.33 30.13
C ASN A 224 2.59 -21.93 29.96
N PRO A 225 2.24 -21.26 31.07
CA PRO A 225 1.62 -19.93 31.04
C PRO A 225 2.51 -18.82 30.48
N SER A 226 3.83 -19.01 30.38
CA SER A 226 4.77 -17.99 29.89
C SER A 226 5.01 -18.06 28.38
N SER A 227 4.45 -19.06 27.68
CA SER A 227 4.58 -19.16 26.23
C SER A 227 3.80 -18.05 25.53
N TYR A 228 4.53 -17.10 24.93
CA TYR A 228 3.95 -16.06 24.09
C TYR A 228 3.19 -16.68 22.92
N GLU A 229 3.83 -17.58 22.18
CA GLU A 229 3.25 -18.21 21.00
C GLU A 229 1.90 -18.86 21.34
N ASN A 230 1.83 -19.69 22.40
CA ASN A 230 0.56 -20.30 22.77
C ASN A 230 -0.49 -19.26 23.19
N SER A 231 -0.10 -18.22 23.90
CA SER A 231 -1.02 -17.18 24.35
C SER A 231 -1.56 -16.34 23.20
N TYR A 232 -0.73 -16.06 22.19
CA TYR A 232 -1.14 -15.42 20.95
C TYR A 232 -2.08 -16.32 20.14
N GLN A 233 -1.72 -17.59 19.93
CA GLN A 233 -2.58 -18.58 19.26
C GLN A 233 -3.93 -18.76 19.97
N LEU A 234 -3.95 -18.80 21.31
CA LEU A 234 -5.18 -18.86 22.11
C LEU A 234 -6.04 -17.61 21.94
N SER A 235 -5.42 -16.43 21.91
CA SER A 235 -6.13 -15.16 21.69
C SER A 235 -6.76 -15.12 20.29
N ARG A 236 -6.02 -15.57 19.27
CA ARG A 236 -6.52 -15.68 17.90
C ARG A 236 -7.63 -16.73 17.78
N GLY A 237 -7.46 -17.90 18.40
CA GLY A 237 -8.49 -18.93 18.48
C GLY A 237 -9.79 -18.46 19.15
N TYR A 238 -9.69 -17.61 20.20
CA TYR A 238 -10.87 -16.96 20.78
C TYR A 238 -11.52 -15.97 19.81
N ALA A 239 -10.75 -15.16 19.09
CA ALA A 239 -11.26 -14.21 18.10
C ALA A 239 -11.99 -14.94 16.95
N ASP A 240 -11.35 -15.94 16.35
CA ASP A 240 -11.90 -16.71 15.23
C ASP A 240 -13.14 -17.53 15.63
N SER A 241 -13.24 -17.92 16.90
CA SER A 241 -14.42 -18.61 17.45
C SER A 241 -15.58 -17.67 17.78
N GLY A 242 -15.40 -16.36 17.66
CA GLY A 242 -16.39 -15.33 17.99
C GLY A 242 -16.44 -14.94 19.47
N VAL A 243 -15.46 -15.36 20.27
CA VAL A 243 -15.38 -15.09 21.71
C VAL A 243 -14.57 -13.81 21.95
N TYR A 244 -14.99 -12.73 21.31
CA TYR A 244 -14.21 -11.49 21.17
C TYR A 244 -13.82 -10.84 22.49
N GLN A 245 -14.69 -10.87 23.51
CA GLN A 245 -14.39 -10.26 24.82
C GLN A 245 -13.23 -10.97 25.54
N ARG A 246 -13.14 -12.31 25.44
CA ARG A 246 -12.01 -13.05 26.01
C ARG A 246 -10.74 -12.80 25.22
N ALA A 247 -10.84 -12.80 23.89
CA ALA A 247 -9.72 -12.46 23.01
C ALA A 247 -9.15 -11.08 23.38
N ARG A 248 -10.01 -10.06 23.47
CA ARG A 248 -9.64 -8.68 23.86
C ARG A 248 -8.90 -8.64 25.20
N SER A 249 -9.44 -9.30 26.23
CA SER A 249 -8.82 -9.34 27.55
C SER A 249 -7.43 -9.98 27.49
N ASN A 250 -7.30 -11.11 26.79
CA ASN A 250 -6.03 -11.81 26.68
C ASN A 250 -4.97 -11.00 25.93
N VAL A 251 -5.34 -10.39 24.80
CA VAL A 251 -4.41 -9.54 24.02
C VAL A 251 -3.94 -8.33 24.83
N LYS A 252 -4.84 -7.68 25.58
CA LYS A 252 -4.45 -6.57 26.47
C LYS A 252 -3.48 -7.03 27.56
N THR A 253 -3.68 -8.21 28.14
CA THR A 253 -2.70 -8.79 29.08
C THR A 253 -1.37 -9.09 28.38
N LEU A 254 -1.38 -9.64 27.17
CA LEU A 254 -0.16 -9.93 26.41
C LEU A 254 0.62 -8.65 26.07
N LEU A 255 -0.05 -7.58 25.66
CA LEU A 255 0.59 -6.28 25.41
C LEU A 255 1.34 -5.77 26.64
N THR A 256 0.73 -5.89 27.84
CA THR A 256 1.37 -5.43 29.08
C THR A 256 2.52 -6.31 29.56
N THR A 257 2.45 -7.62 29.31
CA THR A 257 3.37 -8.61 29.90
C THR A 257 4.50 -9.01 28.97
N GLN A 258 4.22 -9.16 27.67
CA GLN A 258 5.09 -9.79 26.68
C GLN A 258 5.26 -8.97 25.38
N GLY A 259 4.37 -8.02 25.07
CA GLY A 259 4.41 -7.18 23.86
C GLY A 259 5.38 -6.00 23.92
N LYS A 260 6.58 -6.19 24.50
CA LYS A 260 7.53 -5.08 24.75
C LYS A 260 8.41 -4.74 23.56
N ASP A 261 8.72 -5.70 22.71
CA ASP A 261 9.44 -5.46 21.47
C ASP A 261 8.47 -5.11 20.32
N ALA A 262 9.00 -4.44 19.30
CA ALA A 262 8.21 -3.94 18.20
C ALA A 262 7.52 -5.04 17.39
N HIS A 263 8.12 -6.24 17.30
CA HIS A 263 7.54 -7.34 16.54
C HIS A 263 6.28 -7.88 17.23
N HIS A 264 6.40 -8.31 18.48
CA HIS A 264 5.25 -8.79 19.24
C HIS A 264 4.21 -7.69 19.51
N GLY A 265 4.66 -6.45 19.73
CA GLY A 265 3.77 -5.30 19.87
C GLY A 265 2.92 -5.10 18.62
N ALA A 266 3.54 -5.08 17.44
CA ALA A 266 2.82 -4.92 16.18
C ALA A 266 1.80 -6.03 15.94
N GLU A 267 2.18 -7.29 16.19
CA GLU A 267 1.30 -8.45 16.02
C GLU A 267 0.10 -8.43 16.97
N LEU A 268 0.31 -8.02 18.23
CA LEU A 268 -0.77 -7.90 19.21
C LEU A 268 -1.70 -6.73 18.93
N HIS A 269 -1.16 -5.58 18.51
CA HIS A 269 -1.96 -4.42 18.12
C HIS A 269 -2.79 -4.73 16.87
N HIS A 270 -2.24 -5.44 15.90
CA HIS A 270 -2.98 -5.90 14.71
C HIS A 270 -4.15 -6.82 15.11
N LEU A 271 -3.90 -7.85 15.92
CA LEU A 271 -4.96 -8.74 16.41
C LEU A 271 -6.00 -8.01 17.26
N LEU A 272 -5.60 -6.99 18.03
CA LEU A 272 -6.55 -6.16 18.78
C LEU A 272 -7.41 -5.32 17.83
N GLY A 273 -6.85 -4.79 16.74
CA GLY A 273 -7.57 -4.13 15.67
C GLY A 273 -8.67 -5.01 15.06
N ASP A 274 -8.33 -6.25 14.70
CA ASP A 274 -9.27 -7.26 14.23
C ASP A 274 -10.43 -7.48 15.23
N ILE A 275 -10.10 -7.66 16.51
CA ILE A 275 -11.07 -7.91 17.57
C ILE A 275 -12.01 -6.71 17.76
N GLU A 276 -11.48 -5.49 17.79
CA GLU A 276 -12.28 -4.27 17.97
C GLU A 276 -13.20 -4.01 16.77
N GLY A 277 -12.73 -4.29 15.55
CA GLY A 277 -13.56 -4.25 14.35
C GLY A 277 -14.74 -5.22 14.44
N LYS A 278 -14.50 -6.46 14.89
CA LYS A 278 -15.58 -7.45 15.12
C LYS A 278 -16.53 -7.08 16.27
N LEU A 279 -16.05 -6.32 17.26
CA LEU A 279 -16.87 -5.77 18.33
C LEU A 279 -17.67 -4.54 17.91
N GLY A 280 -17.46 -4.00 16.72
CA GLY A 280 -18.12 -2.79 16.23
C GLY A 280 -17.57 -1.51 16.86
N ASN A 281 -16.28 -1.51 17.25
CA ASN A 281 -15.57 -0.36 17.81
C ASN A 281 -14.58 0.21 16.77
N PRO A 282 -15.06 0.84 15.69
CA PRO A 282 -14.22 1.19 14.54
C PRO A 282 -13.10 2.19 14.86
N VAL A 283 -13.34 3.13 15.79
CA VAL A 283 -12.31 4.09 16.21
C VAL A 283 -11.14 3.38 16.89
N GLU A 284 -11.45 2.41 17.76
CA GLU A 284 -10.41 1.63 18.44
C GLU A 284 -9.71 0.70 17.45
N ALA A 285 -10.45 0.06 16.53
CA ALA A 285 -9.87 -0.78 15.50
C ALA A 285 -8.82 -0.04 14.67
N VAL A 286 -9.17 1.15 14.15
CA VAL A 286 -8.22 1.98 13.39
C VAL A 286 -7.02 2.39 14.24
N ARG A 287 -7.23 2.74 15.52
CA ARG A 287 -6.13 3.11 16.43
C ARG A 287 -5.15 1.96 16.62
N GLU A 288 -5.65 0.75 16.80
CA GLU A 288 -4.84 -0.44 17.02
C GLU A 288 -4.10 -0.85 15.73
N TYR A 289 -4.74 -0.77 14.56
CA TYR A 289 -4.04 -0.96 13.28
C TYR A 289 -2.96 0.10 13.02
N GLN A 290 -3.22 1.36 13.37
CA GLN A 290 -2.21 2.41 13.28
C GLN A 290 -0.98 2.07 14.15
N LEU A 291 -1.19 1.68 15.41
CA LEU A 291 -0.09 1.27 16.30
C LEU A 291 0.68 0.07 15.74
N ALA A 292 -0.01 -0.89 15.13
CA ALA A 292 0.63 -2.02 14.45
C ALA A 292 1.53 -1.58 13.29
N ALA A 293 1.02 -0.68 12.43
CA ALA A 293 1.76 -0.13 11.30
C ALA A 293 2.91 0.80 11.72
N GLU A 294 2.78 1.49 12.86
CA GLU A 294 3.83 2.30 13.47
C GLU A 294 5.01 1.47 13.95
N LEU A 295 4.71 0.34 14.62
CA LEU A 295 5.73 -0.57 15.13
C LEU A 295 6.37 -1.41 14.03
N ASN A 296 5.58 -1.85 13.06
CA ASN A 296 6.04 -2.60 11.90
C ASN A 296 5.29 -2.14 10.63
N PRO A 297 5.91 -1.28 9.81
CA PRO A 297 5.35 -0.77 8.54
C PRO A 297 5.32 -1.84 7.42
N SER A 298 4.81 -3.03 7.71
CA SER A 298 4.62 -4.09 6.73
C SER A 298 3.49 -3.77 5.76
N GLU A 299 3.51 -4.40 4.59
CA GLU A 299 2.43 -4.28 3.60
C GLU A 299 1.08 -4.65 4.21
N LEU A 300 1.01 -5.77 4.95
CA LEU A 300 -0.18 -6.23 5.68
C LEU A 300 -0.72 -5.15 6.62
N ASN A 301 0.12 -4.63 7.54
CA ASN A 301 -0.34 -3.70 8.57
C ASN A 301 -0.83 -2.37 7.96
N LEU A 302 -0.17 -1.88 6.91
CA LEU A 302 -0.61 -0.69 6.20
C LEU A 302 -1.89 -0.93 5.40
N PHE A 303 -2.01 -2.12 4.78
CA PHE A 303 -3.21 -2.50 4.04
C PHE A 303 -4.44 -2.57 4.95
N ASP A 304 -4.31 -3.24 6.09
CA ASP A 304 -5.42 -3.43 7.02
C ASP A 304 -5.80 -2.12 7.71
N TRP A 305 -4.83 -1.27 8.06
CA TRP A 305 -5.12 0.07 8.56
C TRP A 305 -5.89 0.92 7.54
N GLY A 306 -5.41 0.96 6.29
CA GLY A 306 -6.09 1.69 5.20
C GLY A 306 -7.47 1.13 4.90
N SER A 307 -7.62 -0.20 4.95
CA SER A 307 -8.88 -0.90 4.71
C SER A 307 -9.92 -0.60 5.79
N GLU A 308 -9.53 -0.61 7.06
CA GLU A 308 -10.43 -0.26 8.16
C GLU A 308 -10.93 1.19 8.05
N LEU A 309 -10.05 2.11 7.65
CA LEU A 309 -10.43 3.49 7.35
C LEU A 309 -11.45 3.58 6.20
N LEU A 310 -11.27 2.81 5.11
CA LEU A 310 -12.21 2.79 3.99
C LEU A 310 -13.57 2.22 4.35
N ILE A 311 -13.61 1.10 5.09
CA ILE A 311 -14.87 0.50 5.56
C ILE A 311 -15.69 1.53 6.33
N HIS A 312 -15.02 2.39 7.10
CA HIS A 312 -15.65 3.42 7.93
C HIS A 312 -15.71 4.80 7.26
N ARG A 313 -15.53 4.87 5.93
CA ARG A 313 -15.67 6.09 5.10
C ARG A 313 -14.75 7.24 5.52
N ALA A 314 -13.61 6.90 6.09
CA ALA A 314 -12.51 7.83 6.34
C ALA A 314 -11.62 7.89 5.09
N ASP A 315 -12.21 8.33 3.97
CA ASP A 315 -11.62 8.24 2.62
C ASP A 315 -10.29 9.00 2.53
N GLN A 316 -10.23 10.21 3.11
CA GLN A 316 -9.03 11.05 3.07
C GLN A 316 -7.86 10.45 3.89
N PRO A 317 -8.05 10.05 5.17
CA PRO A 317 -7.04 9.27 5.87
C PRO A 317 -6.63 7.98 5.14
N ALA A 318 -7.57 7.26 4.55
CA ALA A 318 -7.25 6.05 3.79
C ALA A 318 -6.35 6.35 2.57
N ILE A 319 -6.62 7.43 1.82
CA ILE A 319 -5.74 7.90 0.74
C ILE A 319 -4.32 8.14 1.27
N GLU A 320 -4.18 8.77 2.43
CA GLU A 320 -2.87 9.04 3.03
C GLU A 320 -2.12 7.75 3.40
N VAL A 321 -2.82 6.80 4.03
CA VAL A 321 -2.25 5.49 4.42
C VAL A 321 -1.84 4.70 3.19
N PHE A 322 -2.72 4.53 2.20
CA PHE A 322 -2.38 3.81 0.98
C PHE A 322 -1.33 4.54 0.13
N SER A 323 -1.29 5.88 0.16
CA SER A 323 -0.21 6.63 -0.49
C SER A 323 1.14 6.38 0.19
N LYS A 324 1.18 6.31 1.53
CA LYS A 324 2.37 5.92 2.29
C LYS A 324 2.76 4.46 1.97
N GLY A 325 1.80 3.55 1.98
CA GLY A 325 1.98 2.15 1.62
C GLY A 325 2.55 1.96 0.22
N ASN A 326 1.99 2.63 -0.79
CA ASN A 326 2.49 2.59 -2.16
C ASN A 326 3.91 3.18 -2.30
N ARG A 327 4.31 4.14 -1.45
CA ARG A 327 5.71 4.61 -1.45
C ARG A 327 6.68 3.56 -0.90
N LEU A 328 6.26 2.77 0.09
CA LEU A 328 7.07 1.69 0.67
C LEU A 328 7.07 0.42 -0.20
N PHE A 329 5.95 0.16 -0.87
CA PHE A 329 5.72 -1.01 -1.72
C PHE A 329 5.24 -0.58 -3.12
N PRO A 330 6.11 0.06 -3.94
CA PRO A 330 5.71 0.66 -5.21
C PRO A 330 5.34 -0.33 -6.31
N LEU A 331 5.59 -1.63 -6.10
CA LEU A 331 5.23 -2.72 -7.01
C LEU A 331 4.15 -3.63 -6.39
N SER A 332 3.45 -3.15 -5.35
CA SER A 332 2.36 -3.87 -4.73
C SER A 332 1.05 -3.58 -5.45
N VAL A 333 0.48 -4.63 -6.04
CA VAL A 333 -0.87 -4.62 -6.58
C VAL A 333 -1.89 -4.26 -5.48
N PRO A 334 -1.90 -4.92 -4.29
CA PRO A 334 -2.79 -4.53 -3.20
C PRO A 334 -2.71 -3.04 -2.83
N MET A 335 -1.52 -2.45 -2.70
CA MET A 335 -1.38 -1.03 -2.35
C MET A 335 -1.98 -0.11 -3.42
N LEU A 336 -1.78 -0.42 -4.70
CA LEU A 336 -2.33 0.36 -5.80
C LEU A 336 -3.86 0.24 -5.87
N LEU A 337 -4.40 -0.96 -5.67
CA LEU A 337 -5.85 -1.19 -5.60
C LEU A 337 -6.47 -0.48 -4.40
N GLY A 338 -5.86 -0.57 -3.22
CA GLY A 338 -6.29 0.14 -2.03
C GLY A 338 -6.29 1.65 -2.21
N LEU A 339 -5.24 2.20 -2.83
CA LEU A 339 -5.16 3.62 -3.17
C LEU A 339 -6.23 4.03 -4.19
N GLY A 340 -6.45 3.22 -5.23
CA GLY A 340 -7.49 3.42 -6.23
C GLY A 340 -8.89 3.42 -5.61
N ALA A 341 -9.17 2.46 -4.74
CA ALA A 341 -10.43 2.36 -4.00
C ALA A 341 -10.64 3.57 -3.08
N ALA A 342 -9.59 4.06 -2.43
CA ALA A 342 -9.64 5.26 -1.60
C ALA A 342 -9.96 6.52 -2.40
N TRP A 343 -9.30 6.72 -3.55
CA TRP A 343 -9.63 7.81 -4.47
C TRP A 343 -11.06 7.70 -5.03
N TYR A 344 -11.52 6.50 -5.32
CA TYR A 344 -12.88 6.24 -5.80
C TYR A 344 -13.93 6.57 -4.73
N ALA A 345 -13.68 6.15 -3.48
CA ALA A 345 -14.52 6.46 -2.33
C ALA A 345 -14.66 7.98 -2.13
N HIS A 346 -13.53 8.70 -2.19
CA HIS A 346 -13.46 10.15 -2.12
C HIS A 346 -14.16 10.87 -3.30
N GLY A 347 -14.34 10.20 -4.44
CA GLY A 347 -14.97 10.73 -5.65
C GLY A 347 -14.00 11.27 -6.72
N SER A 348 -12.70 11.08 -6.53
CA SER A 348 -11.64 11.45 -7.49
C SER A 348 -11.42 10.34 -8.52
N TYR A 349 -12.38 10.17 -9.43
CA TYR A 349 -12.40 9.04 -10.36
C TYR A 349 -11.19 8.98 -11.31
N ASP A 350 -10.66 10.11 -11.76
CA ASP A 350 -9.48 10.14 -12.64
C ASP A 350 -8.24 9.56 -11.93
N GLN A 351 -8.04 9.93 -10.66
CA GLN A 351 -6.96 9.38 -9.84
C GLN A 351 -7.19 7.88 -9.57
N ALA A 352 -8.43 7.48 -9.29
CA ALA A 352 -8.77 6.08 -9.07
C ALA A 352 -8.46 5.21 -10.30
N VAL A 353 -8.92 5.63 -11.48
CA VAL A 353 -8.65 4.94 -12.75
C VAL A 353 -7.15 4.82 -13.00
N GLN A 354 -6.38 5.89 -12.77
CA GLN A 354 -4.94 5.84 -12.93
C GLN A 354 -4.31 4.74 -12.07
N ARG A 355 -4.69 4.62 -10.79
CA ARG A 355 -4.13 3.58 -9.89
C ARG A 355 -4.59 2.17 -10.23
N PHE A 356 -5.82 2.00 -10.70
CA PHE A 356 -6.28 0.70 -11.18
C PHE A 356 -5.56 0.27 -12.46
N CYS A 357 -5.27 1.20 -13.38
CA CYS A 357 -4.43 0.93 -14.54
C CYS A 357 -3.00 0.56 -14.12
N ASP A 358 -2.39 1.33 -13.21
CA ASP A 358 -1.06 1.02 -12.66
C ASP A 358 -1.02 -0.41 -12.06
N ALA A 359 -2.06 -0.82 -11.30
CA ALA A 359 -2.17 -2.17 -10.74
C ALA A 359 -2.29 -3.24 -11.84
N SER A 360 -3.17 -3.03 -12.83
CA SER A 360 -3.36 -3.94 -13.95
C SER A 360 -2.09 -4.11 -14.80
N ASP A 361 -1.28 -3.07 -14.93
CA ASP A 361 -0.01 -3.12 -15.68
C ASP A 361 1.06 -3.95 -14.94
N LEU A 362 0.98 -4.06 -13.62
CA LEU A 362 1.89 -4.90 -12.83
C LEU A 362 1.58 -6.40 -12.95
N ASN A 363 0.31 -6.77 -13.19
CA ASN A 363 -0.08 -8.16 -13.39
C ASN A 363 -1.03 -8.34 -14.60
N PRO A 364 -0.54 -8.15 -15.85
CA PRO A 364 -1.40 -8.14 -17.05
C PRO A 364 -2.06 -9.48 -17.39
N ALA A 365 -1.61 -10.57 -16.77
CA ALA A 365 -2.14 -11.92 -16.97
C ALA A 365 -3.32 -12.23 -16.04
N ASP A 366 -3.53 -11.41 -15.01
CA ASP A 366 -4.65 -11.55 -14.08
C ASP A 366 -5.86 -10.79 -14.60
N SER A 367 -6.96 -11.52 -14.81
CA SER A 367 -8.24 -10.92 -15.22
C SER A 367 -8.93 -10.15 -14.09
N THR A 368 -8.43 -10.31 -12.87
CA THR A 368 -8.87 -9.66 -11.64
C THR A 368 -7.66 -8.99 -10.99
N PRO A 369 -7.18 -7.87 -11.58
CA PRO A 369 -5.98 -7.19 -11.11
C PRO A 369 -6.17 -6.49 -9.78
#